data_AF-A0A452XW65-F1
#
_entry.id   AF-A0A452XW65-F1
#
_cell.length_a   1.000
_cell.length_b   1.000
_cell.length_c   1.000
_cell.angle_alpha   90.00
_cell.angle_beta   90.00
_cell.angle_gamma   90.00
#
_symmetry.space_group_name_H-M   'P 1'
#
loop_
_entity.id
_entity.type
_entity.pdbx_description
1 polymer ?
#
loop_
_entity_poly.entity_id
_entity_poly.type
_entity_poly.pdbx_seq_one_letter_code
_entity_poly.pdbx_strand_id
1 'polypeptide(L)'
;QGRNADALALYFGEDPARCPFEQVVTTLHNFVKLFTRSHEENCKQLDLEKKKAQKEAEPEKAKGESENEKDELSHPIKELDISLQSQPQTASAK
;
A
#
# COMPACT_ATOMS: atom_id res chain seq x y z
N GLN A 1 -7.84 4.80 27.48
CA GLN A 1 -6.59 4.09 27.15
C GLN A 1 -6.92 2.83 26.35
N GLY A 2 -6.10 2.49 25.35
CA GLY A 2 -5.97 1.14 24.76
C GLY A 2 -7.00 0.66 23.74
N ARG A 3 -8.30 0.82 24.00
CA ARG A 3 -9.39 0.04 23.35
C ARG A 3 -9.42 -0.03 21.82
N ASN A 4 -8.82 0.93 21.11
CA ASN A 4 -8.77 0.91 19.64
C ASN A 4 -7.80 -0.15 19.10
N ALA A 5 -6.62 -0.32 19.72
CA ALA A 5 -5.62 -1.29 19.26
C ALA A 5 -6.00 -2.75 19.58
N ASP A 6 -6.85 -2.96 20.59
CA ASP A 6 -7.33 -4.29 20.97
C ASP A 6 -8.05 -4.97 19.80
N ALA A 7 -8.79 -4.22 18.99
CA ALA A 7 -9.46 -4.74 17.80
C ALA A 7 -8.46 -5.30 16.76
N LEU A 8 -7.27 -4.69 16.66
CA LEU A 8 -6.21 -5.17 15.77
C LEU A 8 -5.61 -6.48 16.28
N ALA A 9 -5.35 -6.57 17.59
CA ALA A 9 -4.88 -7.82 18.20
C ALA A 9 -5.90 -8.95 17.96
N LEU A 10 -7.18 -8.69 18.22
CA LEU A 10 -8.26 -9.65 17.97
C LEU A 10 -8.37 -10.05 16.48
N TYR A 11 -8.21 -9.11 15.55
CA TYR A 11 -8.25 -9.39 14.11
C TYR A 11 -7.16 -10.39 13.68
N PHE A 12 -5.97 -10.30 14.28
CA PHE A 12 -4.88 -11.23 14.04
C PHE A 12 -4.92 -12.50 14.92
N GLY A 13 -5.94 -12.65 15.77
CA GLY A 13 -6.07 -13.78 16.69
C GLY A 13 -5.12 -13.72 17.90
N GLU A 14 -4.55 -12.55 18.18
CA GLU A 14 -3.70 -12.30 19.34
C GLU A 14 -4.54 -11.89 20.56
N ASP A 15 -3.98 -12.09 21.74
CA ASP A 15 -4.56 -11.61 23.00
C ASP A 15 -4.22 -10.12 23.20
N PRO A 16 -5.21 -9.20 23.29
CA PRO A 16 -4.96 -7.77 23.53
C PRO A 16 -4.12 -7.49 24.78
N ALA A 17 -4.23 -8.31 25.83
CA ALA A 17 -3.43 -8.13 27.05
C ALA A 17 -1.93 -8.37 26.82
N ARG A 18 -1.58 -9.10 25.75
CA ARG A 18 -0.21 -9.39 25.34
C ARG A 18 0.33 -8.44 24.27
N CYS A 19 -0.49 -7.50 23.80
CA CYS A 19 -0.15 -6.53 22.77
C CYS A 19 -0.28 -5.09 23.31
N PRO A 20 0.72 -4.57 24.05
CA PRO A 20 0.71 -3.20 24.55
C PRO A 20 0.54 -2.19 23.41
N PHE A 21 -0.27 -1.16 23.65
CA PHE A 21 -0.56 -0.12 22.66
C PHE A 21 0.71 0.47 22.00
N GLU A 22 1.73 0.79 22.79
CA GLU A 22 3.00 1.34 22.30
C GLU A 22 3.74 0.39 21.34
N GLN A 23 3.67 -0.93 21.59
CA GLN A 23 4.27 -1.92 20.71
C GLN A 23 3.52 -2.00 19.38
N VAL A 24 2.18 -1.95 19.41
CA VAL A 24 1.35 -1.92 18.21
C VAL A 24 1.66 -0.68 17.37
N VAL A 25 1.71 0.49 18.01
CA VAL A 25 2.04 1.75 17.33
C VAL A 25 3.45 1.71 16.72
N THR A 26 4.44 1.24 17.48
CA THR A 26 5.83 1.10 16.99
C THR A 26 5.91 0.18 15.78
N THR A 27 5.19 -0.94 15.83
CA THR A 27 5.16 -1.93 14.75
C THR A 27 4.53 -1.35 13.48
N LEU A 28 3.37 -0.71 13.60
CA LEU A 28 2.71 -0.05 12.48
C LEU A 28 3.56 1.08 11.90
N HIS A 29 4.20 1.89 12.74
CA HIS A 29 5.10 2.95 12.31
C HIS A 29 6.29 2.40 11.50
N ASN A 30 6.94 1.35 12.00
CA ASN A 30 8.05 0.70 11.30
C ASN A 30 7.59 0.08 9.98
N PHE A 31 6.43 -0.57 9.95
CA PHE A 31 5.86 -1.15 8.74
C PHE A 31 5.63 -0.07 7.67
N VAL A 32 4.97 1.04 8.00
CA VAL A 32 4.72 2.13 7.04
C VAL A 32 6.05 2.68 6.51
N LYS A 33 7.04 2.91 7.38
CA LYS A 33 8.36 3.41 6.96
C LYS A 33 9.06 2.46 5.98
N LEU A 34 9.05 1.16 6.28
CA LEU A 34 9.65 0.15 5.42
C LEU A 34 8.88 -0.01 4.11
N PHE A 35 7.55 -0.05 4.18
CA PHE A 35 6.67 -0.21 3.03
C PHE A 35 6.88 0.92 2.00
N THR A 36 6.92 2.18 2.45
CA THR A 36 7.17 3.33 1.57
C THR A 36 8.52 3.21 0.87
N ARG A 37 9.58 2.88 1.64
CA ARG A 37 10.92 2.70 1.07
C ARG A 37 10.95 1.56 0.04
N SER A 38 10.38 0.41 0.37
CA SER A 38 10.33 -0.74 -0.54
C SER A 38 9.50 -0.45 -1.78
N HIS A 39 8.43 0.34 -1.68
CA HIS A 39 7.65 0.77 -2.84
C HIS A 39 8.50 1.59 -3.82
N GLU A 40 9.24 2.59 -3.32
CA GLU A 40 10.16 3.37 -4.15
C GLU A 40 11.25 2.53 -4.80
N GLU A 41 11.82 1.58 -4.06
CA GLU A 41 12.85 0.66 -4.55
C GLU A 41 12.27 -0.27 -5.65
N ASN A 42 11.06 -0.79 -5.46
CA ASN A 42 10.38 -1.63 -6.44
C ASN A 42 10.06 -0.88 -7.75
N CYS A 43 9.60 0.38 -7.67
CA CYS A 43 9.33 1.19 -8.86
C CYS A 43 10.61 1.40 -9.69
N LYS A 44 11.74 1.74 -9.05
CA LYS A 44 13.03 1.90 -9.73
C LYS A 44 13.49 0.61 -10.40
N GLN A 45 13.30 -0.54 -9.74
CA GLN A 45 13.65 -1.84 -10.28
C GLN A 45 12.81 -2.17 -11.53
N LEU A 46 11.50 -1.94 -11.46
CA LEU A 46 10.58 -2.16 -12.58
C LEU A 46 10.97 -1.34 -13.83
N ASP A 47 11.35 -0.08 -13.65
CA ASP A 47 11.78 0.79 -14.76
C ASP A 47 13.08 0.30 -15.41
N LEU A 48 14.04 -0.15 -14.60
CA LEU A 48 15.28 -0.73 -15.10
C LEU A 48 15.04 -2.04 -15.86
N GLU A 49 14.15 -2.89 -15.36
CA GLU A 49 13.78 -4.15 -16.01
C GLU A 49 13.06 -3.92 -17.33
N LYS A 50 12.09 -2.99 -17.39
CA LYS A 50 11.42 -2.59 -18.63
C LYS A 50 12.43 -2.07 -19.68
N LYS A 51 13.38 -1.23 -19.27
CA LYS A 51 14.41 -0.68 -20.16
C LYS A 51 15.38 -1.76 -20.67
N LYS A 52 15.75 -2.73 -19.82
CA LYS A 52 16.58 -3.87 -20.24
C LYS A 52 15.84 -4.76 -21.23
N ALA A 53 14.58 -5.10 -20.94
CA ALA A 53 13.76 -5.91 -21.83
C ALA A 53 13.57 -5.27 -23.21
N GLN A 54 13.39 -3.95 -23.29
CA GLN A 54 13.32 -3.22 -24.57
C GLN A 54 14.64 -3.27 -25.35
N LYS A 55 15.78 -3.17 -24.66
CA LYS A 55 17.10 -3.21 -25.31
C LYS A 55 17.50 -4.62 -25.79
N GLU A 56 17.12 -5.65 -25.05
CA GLU A 56 17.42 -7.05 -25.42
C GLU A 56 16.46 -7.60 -26.49
N ALA A 57 15.29 -6.97 -26.67
CA ALA A 57 14.32 -7.32 -27.71
C ALA A 57 14.54 -6.60 -29.06
N GLU A 58 15.52 -5.70 -29.17
CA GLU A 58 15.94 -5.08 -30.44
C GLU A 58 17.13 -5.82 -31.06
N PRO A 59 16.93 -6.77 -31.99
CA PRO A 59 17.99 -7.17 -32.90
C PRO A 59 18.17 -6.05 -33.93
N GLU A 60 19.03 -5.08 -33.61
CA GLU A 60 19.77 -4.22 -34.55
C GLU A 60 19.11 -4.03 -35.94
N LYS A 61 17.95 -3.37 -36.03
CA LYS A 61 17.40 -2.91 -37.32
C LYS A 61 16.71 -1.56 -37.24
N ALA A 62 17.49 -0.55 -37.59
CA ALA A 62 17.16 0.62 -38.40
C ALA A 62 15.93 1.48 -38.04
N LYS A 63 16.23 2.75 -37.67
CA LYS A 63 15.52 4.00 -38.02
C LYS A 63 14.00 3.93 -38.25
N GLY A 64 13.23 4.57 -37.37
CA GLY A 64 11.89 5.04 -37.68
C GLY A 64 11.13 5.51 -36.44
N GLU A 65 10.57 6.70 -36.51
CA GLU A 65 9.81 7.39 -35.47
C GLU A 65 8.55 6.62 -35.05
N SER A 66 8.08 6.80 -33.80
CA SER A 66 6.70 7.25 -33.49
C SER A 66 6.36 7.11 -31.99
N GLU A 67 5.72 8.15 -31.50
CA GLU A 67 5.11 8.29 -30.17
C GLU A 67 3.99 7.26 -29.97
N ASN A 68 3.83 6.72 -28.75
CA ASN A 68 2.54 6.66 -28.04
C ASN A 68 2.64 5.94 -26.69
N GLU A 69 2.27 6.70 -25.64
CA GLU A 69 1.30 6.36 -24.60
C GLU A 69 1.34 4.95 -23.97
N LYS A 70 1.73 4.92 -22.68
CA LYS A 70 0.99 4.28 -21.57
C LYS A 70 1.67 4.62 -20.24
N ASP A 71 1.35 5.80 -19.74
CA ASP A 71 1.43 6.13 -18.32
C ASP A 71 0.24 5.43 -17.64
N GLU A 72 0.46 4.18 -17.24
CA GLU A 72 -0.51 3.37 -16.50
C GLU A 72 0.29 2.62 -15.43
N LEU A 73 0.67 3.36 -14.39
CA LEU A 73 0.39 3.02 -12.99
C LEU A 73 0.89 4.12 -12.03
N SER A 74 0.70 5.38 -12.38
CA SER A 74 0.85 6.49 -11.42
C SER A 74 -0.48 6.73 -10.71
N HIS A 75 -0.97 5.74 -9.96
CA HIS A 75 -2.00 6.03 -8.96
C HIS A 75 -1.28 6.42 -7.67
N PRO A 76 -1.26 7.72 -7.30
CA PRO A 76 -0.81 8.10 -5.97
C PRO A 76 -1.75 7.42 -4.97
N ILE A 77 -1.16 6.76 -3.96
CA ILE A 77 -1.85 6.22 -2.78
C ILE A 77 -2.47 7.39 -2.02
N LYS A 78 -3.56 7.97 -2.53
CA LYS A 78 -4.26 9.11 -1.94
C LYS A 78 -5.68 8.80 -1.51
N GLU A 79 -6.21 7.61 -1.79
CA GLU A 79 -7.54 7.23 -1.30
C GLU A 79 -7.55 5.80 -0.77
N LEU A 80 -6.98 5.61 0.42
CA LEU A 80 -7.69 4.81 1.42
C LEU A 80 -8.39 5.81 2.33
N ASP A 81 -9.50 6.37 1.84
CA ASP A 81 -10.51 6.92 2.75
C ASP A 81 -11.07 5.72 3.50
N ILE A 82 -10.55 5.49 4.71
CA ILE A 82 -11.19 4.58 5.66
C ILE A 82 -12.44 5.34 6.12
N SER A 83 -13.43 5.44 5.24
CA SER A 83 -14.77 5.91 5.58
C SER A 83 -15.37 4.86 6.51
N LEU A 84 -15.07 4.99 7.80
CA LEU A 84 -15.91 4.44 8.86
C LEU A 84 -17.25 5.18 8.75
N GLN A 85 -18.10 4.72 7.83
CA GLN A 85 -19.52 5.05 7.85
C GLN A 85 -20.10 4.42 9.10
N SER A 86 -20.05 5.18 10.19
CA SER A 86 -20.91 4.98 11.36
C SER A 86 -22.36 4.99 10.88
N GLN A 87 -23.00 3.82 10.84
CA GLN A 87 -24.46 3.76 10.75
C GLN A 87 -25.03 4.02 12.15
N PRO A 88 -25.90 5.03 12.35
CA PRO A 88 -26.68 5.11 13.56
C PRO A 88 -27.77 4.03 13.47
N GLN A 89 -27.68 3.00 14.31
CA GLN A 89 -28.82 2.11 14.54
C GLN A 89 -29.87 2.91 15.32
N THR A 90 -30.83 3.48 14.59
CA THR A 90 -32.11 3.89 15.15
C THR A 90 -32.96 2.63 15.32
N ALA A 91 -33.35 2.34 16.55
CA ALA A 91 -34.51 1.50 16.83
C ALA A 91 -35.30 2.14 17.97
N SER A 92 -36.29 2.93 17.58
CA SER A 92 -37.39 3.36 18.43
C SER A 92 -38.49 2.30 18.41
N ALA A 93 -39.28 2.31 19.50
CA ALA A 93 -40.54 1.61 19.76
C ALA A 93 -40.38 0.13 20.18
N LYS A 94 -40.96 -0.32 21.30
CA LYS A 94 -42.23 0.06 21.92
C LYS A 94 -42.24 -0.25 23.41
#